data_AF-A0A525C7I5-F1
#
_entry.id   AF-A0A525C7I5-F1
#
_cell.length_a   1.000
_cell.length_b   1.000
_cell.length_c   1.000
_cell.angle_alpha   90.00
_cell.angle_beta   90.00
_cell.angle_gamma   90.00
#
_symmetry.space_group_name_H-M   'P 1'
#
loop_
_entity.id
_entity.type
_entity.pdbx_description
1 polymer ?
#
loop_
_entity_poly.entity_id
_entity_poly.type
_entity_poly.pdbx_seq_one_letter_code
_entity_poly.pdbx_strand_id
1 'polypeptide(L)'
;MRNIIILILLFSLQITDCLAQSNINYFLTNTETYENQELKAVIGKKEFTLVNKDEQLCMRIEKIADFNKNGSKDVLIEIVGGCGGNCCANSYQIFSYNGKNFKKSQDVGYDWNGVEISKSGNEFNFIIETINDGVDNTEMCGNKTETYSFKGYDFKLINAVKEKKLKAITEITSNDFKNREEEELFLFFDLDGDGEKDRITSSYWTRWGKLSNWRIDFVNGKNYKATTSPKRIGIMNTKTKGVHDIVIDCETILKWNGSKYE
;
A
#
# COMPACT_ATOMS: atom_id res chain seq x y z
N MET A 1 -16.28 -79.46 33.00
CA MET A 1 -16.10 -78.01 33.24
C MET A 1 -15.06 -77.47 32.27
N ARG A 2 -15.49 -76.70 31.26
CA ARG A 2 -14.68 -75.68 30.58
C ARG A 2 -15.63 -74.88 29.67
N ASN A 3 -16.12 -73.76 30.21
CA ASN A 3 -16.87 -72.76 29.46
C ASN A 3 -15.87 -71.95 28.63
N ILE A 4 -16.04 -71.93 27.31
CA ILE A 4 -15.34 -71.01 26.42
C ILE A 4 -16.28 -69.82 26.21
N ILE A 5 -15.90 -68.66 26.76
CA ILE A 5 -16.54 -67.38 26.50
C ILE A 5 -15.88 -66.80 25.24
N ILE A 6 -16.66 -66.66 24.16
CA ILE A 6 -16.24 -65.98 22.95
C ILE A 6 -16.53 -64.49 23.15
N LEU A 7 -15.48 -63.68 23.27
CA LEU A 7 -15.55 -62.23 23.37
C LEU A 7 -15.58 -61.65 21.95
N ILE A 8 -16.73 -61.15 21.50
CA ILE A 8 -16.87 -60.45 20.22
C ILE A 8 -16.51 -58.98 20.45
N LEU A 9 -15.33 -58.58 19.99
CA LEU A 9 -14.92 -57.18 19.93
C LEU A 9 -15.59 -56.50 18.73
N LEU A 10 -16.61 -55.70 19.01
CA LEU A 10 -17.21 -54.77 18.05
C LEU A 10 -16.27 -53.57 17.87
N PHE A 11 -15.52 -53.57 16.77
CA PHE A 11 -14.82 -52.38 16.29
C PHE A 11 -15.85 -51.39 15.72
N SER A 12 -16.19 -50.36 16.48
CA SER A 12 -16.90 -49.20 15.95
C SER A 12 -15.93 -48.40 15.07
N LEU A 13 -16.04 -48.56 13.75
CA LEU A 13 -15.44 -47.64 12.79
C LEU A 13 -16.08 -46.27 12.99
N GLN A 14 -15.35 -45.35 13.62
CA GLN A 14 -15.69 -43.94 13.57
C GLN A 14 -15.40 -43.47 12.13
N ILE A 15 -16.47 -43.24 11.38
CA ILE A 15 -16.40 -42.53 10.11
C ILE A 15 -16.06 -41.09 10.47
N THR A 16 -14.77 -40.73 10.38
CA THR A 16 -14.40 -39.33 10.27
C THR A 16 -14.95 -38.83 8.95
N ASP A 17 -16.04 -38.05 9.02
CA ASP A 17 -16.48 -37.22 7.91
C ASP A 17 -15.32 -36.31 7.52
N CYS A 18 -14.57 -36.72 6.50
CA CYS A 18 -13.69 -35.83 5.77
C CYS A 18 -14.62 -34.80 5.13
N LEU A 19 -14.68 -33.60 5.70
CA LEU A 19 -15.42 -32.48 5.12
C LEU A 19 -14.95 -32.35 3.68
N ALA A 20 -15.81 -32.75 2.74
CA ALA A 20 -15.54 -32.63 1.32
C ALA A 20 -15.15 -31.18 1.05
N GLN A 21 -13.94 -30.98 0.53
CA GLN A 21 -13.44 -29.69 0.11
C GLN A 21 -14.47 -29.06 -0.84
N SER A 22 -15.18 -28.03 -0.37
CA SER A 22 -16.11 -27.29 -1.21
C SER A 22 -15.28 -26.59 -2.29
N ASN A 23 -15.37 -27.10 -3.51
CA ASN A 23 -14.79 -26.42 -4.65
C ASN A 23 -15.65 -25.19 -4.95
N ILE A 24 -15.18 -24.03 -4.50
CA ILE A 24 -15.82 -22.73 -4.73
C ILE A 24 -15.18 -22.09 -5.94
N ASN A 25 -15.99 -21.74 -6.94
CA ASN A 25 -15.56 -20.97 -8.09
C ASN A 25 -16.00 -19.52 -7.92
N TYR A 26 -15.08 -18.58 -8.09
CA TYR A 26 -15.34 -17.15 -8.04
C TYR A 26 -15.18 -16.54 -9.43
N PHE A 27 -16.04 -15.59 -9.77
CA PHE A 27 -15.93 -14.84 -11.04
C PHE A 27 -16.59 -13.47 -10.93
N LEU A 28 -16.18 -12.57 -11.83
CA LEU A 28 -16.83 -11.28 -12.06
C LEU A 28 -17.77 -11.40 -13.25
N THR A 29 -18.96 -10.81 -13.18
CA THR A 29 -19.95 -10.86 -14.27
C THR A 29 -19.56 -10.03 -15.49
N ASN A 30 -18.74 -9.00 -15.28
CA ASN A 30 -18.14 -8.18 -16.33
C ASN A 30 -16.64 -8.03 -16.05
N THR A 31 -15.80 -8.49 -16.97
CA THR A 31 -14.33 -8.38 -16.86
C THR A 31 -13.73 -7.41 -17.89
N GLU A 32 -14.54 -6.91 -18.82
CA GLU A 32 -14.09 -6.01 -19.89
C GLU A 32 -14.15 -4.55 -19.45
N THR A 33 -15.20 -4.20 -18.69
CA THR A 33 -15.39 -2.87 -18.11
C THR A 33 -15.76 -3.00 -16.63
N TYR A 34 -15.77 -1.87 -15.91
CA TYR A 34 -16.24 -1.83 -14.52
C TYR A 34 -17.75 -1.61 -14.39
N GLU A 35 -18.48 -1.51 -15.50
CA GLU A 35 -19.92 -1.22 -15.46
C GLU A 35 -20.72 -2.44 -15.00
N ASN A 36 -21.65 -2.21 -14.06
CA ASN A 36 -22.58 -3.21 -13.54
C ASN A 36 -21.91 -4.52 -13.08
N GLN A 37 -20.68 -4.43 -12.58
CA GLN A 37 -19.90 -5.58 -12.16
C GLN A 37 -20.46 -6.19 -10.87
N GLU A 38 -20.55 -7.51 -10.83
CA GLU A 38 -20.89 -8.28 -9.63
C GLU A 38 -19.76 -9.27 -9.34
N LEU A 39 -19.46 -9.50 -8.06
CA LEU A 39 -18.65 -10.63 -7.63
C LEU A 39 -19.57 -11.79 -7.27
N LYS A 40 -19.38 -12.95 -7.91
CA LYS A 40 -20.18 -14.14 -7.67
C LYS A 40 -19.34 -15.33 -7.24
N ALA A 41 -19.96 -16.20 -6.46
CA ALA A 41 -19.39 -17.47 -6.04
C ALA A 41 -20.36 -18.62 -6.33
N VAL A 42 -19.85 -19.75 -6.81
CA VAL A 42 -20.63 -20.97 -7.07
C VAL A 42 -20.11 -22.11 -6.20
N ILE A 43 -21.01 -22.70 -5.42
CA ILE A 43 -20.77 -23.88 -4.59
C ILE A 43 -21.70 -25.01 -5.06
N GLY A 44 -21.14 -25.99 -5.76
CA GLY A 44 -21.92 -27.04 -6.41
C GLY A 44 -22.87 -26.44 -7.47
N LYS A 45 -24.18 -26.46 -7.22
CA LYS A 45 -25.21 -25.89 -8.11
C LYS A 45 -25.81 -24.58 -7.59
N LYS A 46 -25.34 -24.07 -6.44
CA LYS A 46 -25.84 -22.83 -5.84
C LYS A 46 -24.92 -21.68 -6.20
N GLU A 47 -25.51 -20.59 -6.69
CA GLU A 47 -24.83 -19.33 -6.96
C GLU A 47 -25.12 -18.32 -5.83
N PHE A 48 -24.12 -17.54 -5.47
CA PHE A 48 -24.18 -16.49 -4.46
C PHE A 48 -23.62 -15.19 -5.07
N THR A 49 -24.35 -14.09 -4.92
CA THR A 49 -23.82 -12.74 -5.17
C THR A 49 -23.13 -12.25 -3.91
N LEU A 50 -21.82 -12.00 -4.00
CA LEU A 50 -20.98 -11.51 -2.90
C LEU A 50 -20.88 -9.99 -2.88
N VAL A 51 -20.83 -9.39 -4.07
CA VAL A 51 -20.93 -7.95 -4.29
C VAL A 51 -21.97 -7.73 -5.39
N ASN A 52 -22.97 -6.90 -5.10
CA ASN A 52 -24.03 -6.57 -6.04
C ASN A 52 -23.62 -5.37 -6.91
N LYS A 53 -24.10 -5.31 -8.15
CA LYS A 53 -23.89 -4.19 -9.08
C LYS A 53 -24.34 -2.84 -8.51
N ASP A 54 -25.34 -2.84 -7.62
CA ASP A 54 -25.87 -1.64 -6.96
C ASP A 54 -24.87 -1.05 -5.96
N GLU A 55 -23.86 -1.81 -5.54
CA GLU A 55 -22.74 -1.31 -4.73
C GLU A 55 -21.75 -0.47 -5.56
N GLN A 56 -21.85 -0.51 -6.90
CA GLN A 56 -21.04 0.29 -7.84
C GLN A 56 -19.53 0.19 -7.60
N LEU A 57 -19.05 -0.96 -7.13
CA LEU A 57 -17.63 -1.22 -6.93
C LEU A 57 -16.97 -1.67 -8.23
N CYS A 58 -15.82 -1.07 -8.51
CA CYS A 58 -14.94 -1.45 -9.61
C CYS A 58 -13.92 -2.44 -9.05
N MET A 59 -13.93 -3.69 -9.51
CA MET A 59 -13.21 -4.79 -8.87
C MET A 59 -12.34 -5.58 -9.84
N ARG A 60 -11.28 -6.17 -9.30
CA ARG A 60 -10.49 -7.22 -9.94
C ARG A 60 -10.26 -8.36 -8.98
N ILE A 61 -10.19 -9.59 -9.49
CA ILE A 61 -9.80 -10.76 -8.69
C ILE A 61 -8.28 -10.86 -8.74
N GLU A 62 -7.64 -10.63 -7.60
CA GLU A 62 -6.18 -10.71 -7.47
C GLU A 62 -5.72 -12.15 -7.26
N LYS A 63 -6.44 -12.88 -6.38
CA LYS A 63 -6.04 -14.24 -6.05
C LYS A 63 -7.18 -15.05 -5.45
N ILE A 64 -7.21 -16.33 -5.82
CA ILE A 64 -8.08 -17.34 -5.22
C ILE A 64 -7.21 -18.41 -4.57
N ALA A 65 -7.32 -18.57 -3.25
CA ALA A 65 -6.62 -19.60 -2.49
C ALA A 65 -7.29 -19.80 -1.13
N ASP A 66 -7.02 -20.92 -0.45
CA ASP A 66 -7.45 -21.14 0.93
C ASP A 66 -6.54 -20.33 1.88
N PHE A 67 -6.90 -19.08 2.16
CA PHE A 67 -6.09 -18.15 2.94
C PHE A 67 -6.20 -18.45 4.44
N ASN A 68 -7.37 -18.89 4.90
CA ASN A 68 -7.62 -19.20 6.31
C ASN A 68 -7.41 -20.69 6.69
N LYS A 69 -7.07 -21.54 5.72
CA LYS A 69 -6.78 -22.98 5.88
C LYS A 69 -7.98 -23.79 6.36
N ASN A 70 -9.20 -23.38 5.99
CA ASN A 70 -10.42 -24.08 6.37
C ASN A 70 -10.86 -25.14 5.35
N GLY A 71 -10.07 -25.36 4.30
CA GLY A 71 -10.33 -26.33 3.24
C GLY A 71 -11.14 -25.75 2.07
N SER A 72 -11.74 -24.57 2.20
CA SER A 72 -12.40 -23.86 1.10
C SER A 72 -11.49 -22.79 0.52
N LYS A 73 -11.54 -22.60 -0.79
CA LYS A 73 -10.86 -21.46 -1.40
C LYS A 73 -11.58 -20.17 -0.99
N ASP A 74 -10.81 -19.13 -0.72
CA ASP A 74 -11.22 -17.75 -0.52
C ASP A 74 -10.87 -16.93 -1.78
N VAL A 75 -11.42 -15.71 -1.90
CA VAL A 75 -11.06 -14.76 -2.96
C VAL A 75 -10.61 -13.44 -2.37
N LEU A 76 -9.44 -12.97 -2.81
CA LEU A 76 -8.96 -11.61 -2.62
C LEU A 76 -9.36 -10.80 -3.85
N ILE A 77 -10.03 -9.68 -3.61
CA ILE A 77 -10.31 -8.69 -4.64
C ILE A 77 -9.54 -7.39 -4.38
N GLU A 78 -9.14 -6.77 -5.47
CA GLU A 78 -8.79 -5.36 -5.52
C GLU A 78 -10.06 -4.55 -5.81
N ILE A 79 -10.32 -3.53 -5.00
CA ILE A 79 -11.30 -2.49 -5.27
C ILE A 79 -10.54 -1.35 -5.94
N VAL A 80 -10.74 -1.18 -7.24
CA VAL A 80 -10.04 -0.23 -8.09
C VAL A 80 -10.59 1.17 -7.87
N GLY A 81 -9.83 2.00 -7.17
CA GLY A 81 -10.13 3.40 -6.94
C GLY A 81 -10.29 4.16 -8.25
N GLY A 82 -11.35 4.96 -8.35
CA GLY A 82 -11.63 5.75 -9.56
C GLY A 82 -11.94 4.93 -10.82
N CYS A 83 -12.11 3.60 -10.72
CA CYS A 83 -12.52 2.75 -11.83
C CYS A 83 -11.61 2.87 -13.07
N GLY A 84 -10.30 2.93 -12.85
CA GLY A 84 -9.29 3.12 -13.91
C GLY A 84 -8.93 4.58 -14.19
N GLY A 85 -9.62 5.53 -13.57
CA GLY A 85 -9.16 6.91 -13.43
C GLY A 85 -8.05 7.06 -12.39
N ASN A 86 -7.53 8.28 -12.23
CA ASN A 86 -6.42 8.56 -11.31
C ASN A 86 -6.81 9.39 -10.08
N CYS A 87 -8.08 9.30 -9.64
CA CYS A 87 -8.55 10.07 -8.50
C CYS A 87 -8.11 9.49 -7.15
N CYS A 88 -7.99 8.17 -7.09
CA CYS A 88 -8.12 7.46 -5.84
C CYS A 88 -7.32 6.16 -5.91
N ALA A 89 -6.57 5.86 -4.85
CA ALA A 89 -5.83 4.61 -4.75
C ALA A 89 -6.77 3.42 -4.50
N ASN A 90 -6.25 2.21 -4.73
CA ASN A 90 -6.98 0.95 -4.59
C ASN A 90 -6.99 0.47 -3.14
N SER A 91 -7.98 -0.36 -2.82
CA SER A 91 -8.05 -1.09 -1.55
C SER A 91 -8.32 -2.57 -1.79
N TYR A 92 -8.21 -3.39 -0.75
CA TYR A 92 -8.28 -4.84 -0.86
C TYR A 92 -9.25 -5.42 0.15
N GLN A 93 -9.99 -6.44 -0.28
CA GLN A 93 -10.98 -7.15 0.54
C GLN A 93 -10.94 -8.65 0.25
N ILE A 94 -11.16 -9.48 1.28
CA ILE A 94 -11.26 -10.93 1.15
C ILE A 94 -12.68 -11.39 1.43
N PHE A 95 -13.20 -12.27 0.57
CA PHE A 95 -14.39 -13.06 0.82
C PHE A 95 -14.02 -14.51 1.09
N SER A 96 -14.49 -15.03 2.22
CA SER A 96 -14.13 -16.36 2.71
C SER A 96 -15.36 -17.13 3.18
N TYR A 97 -15.45 -18.41 2.83
CA TYR A 97 -16.61 -19.25 3.16
C TYR A 97 -16.36 -20.00 4.47
N ASN A 98 -17.26 -19.86 5.45
CA ASN A 98 -17.10 -20.53 6.75
C ASN A 98 -17.78 -21.91 6.86
N GLY A 99 -18.20 -22.48 5.73
CA GLY A 99 -19.01 -23.71 5.68
C GLY A 99 -20.52 -23.47 5.70
N LYS A 100 -20.98 -22.25 5.98
CA LYS A 100 -22.41 -21.86 5.94
C LYS A 100 -22.66 -20.63 5.10
N ASN A 101 -21.94 -19.55 5.39
CA ASN A 101 -22.08 -18.25 4.74
C ASN A 101 -20.71 -17.70 4.35
N PHE A 102 -20.69 -16.75 3.42
CA PHE A 102 -19.52 -15.94 3.15
C PHE A 102 -19.32 -14.88 4.25
N LYS A 103 -18.06 -14.66 4.60
CA LYS A 103 -17.58 -13.59 5.46
C LYS A 103 -16.76 -12.64 4.60
N LYS A 104 -16.96 -11.34 4.85
CA LYS A 104 -16.28 -10.24 4.18
C LYS A 104 -15.34 -9.59 5.19
N SER A 105 -14.07 -9.42 4.82
CA SER A 105 -13.11 -8.67 5.65
C SER A 105 -13.43 -7.18 5.67
N GLN A 106 -12.77 -6.43 6.55
CA GLN A 106 -12.65 -5.00 6.34
C GLN A 106 -11.79 -4.71 5.10
N ASP A 107 -11.98 -3.52 4.54
CA ASP A 107 -11.12 -3.02 3.46
C ASP A 107 -9.81 -2.53 4.07
N VAL A 108 -8.69 -2.85 3.41
CA VAL A 108 -7.37 -2.37 3.79
C VAL A 108 -6.65 -1.80 2.58
N GLY A 109 -5.75 -0.86 2.82
CA GLY A 109 -4.91 -0.26 1.78
C GLY A 109 -5.42 1.05 1.22
N TYR A 110 -4.48 1.76 0.63
CA TYR A 110 -4.67 2.95 -0.21
C TYR A 110 -3.48 2.95 -1.19
N ASP A 111 -3.54 2.04 -2.15
CA ASP A 111 -2.41 1.52 -2.90
C ASP A 111 -2.47 1.89 -4.39
N TRP A 112 -1.33 2.28 -4.96
CA TRP A 112 -1.21 2.64 -6.39
C TRP A 112 -0.44 1.61 -7.23
N ASN A 113 0.16 0.61 -6.59
CA ASN A 113 1.18 -0.28 -7.17
C ASN A 113 0.73 -1.75 -7.27
N GLY A 114 -0.39 -2.11 -6.65
CA GLY A 114 -0.86 -3.48 -6.47
C GLY A 114 -0.43 -4.09 -5.13
N VAL A 115 -1.24 -5.02 -4.62
CA VAL A 115 -0.91 -5.83 -3.45
C VAL A 115 0.16 -6.87 -3.77
N GLU A 116 1.24 -6.91 -2.99
CA GLU A 116 2.18 -8.03 -3.03
C GLU A 116 1.67 -9.16 -2.12
N ILE A 117 1.61 -10.38 -2.68
CA ILE A 117 1.15 -11.56 -1.95
C ILE A 117 2.31 -12.55 -1.81
N SER A 118 2.91 -12.60 -0.63
CA SER A 118 3.99 -13.53 -0.31
C SER A 118 3.49 -14.69 0.54
N LYS A 119 4.26 -15.79 0.56
CA LYS A 119 4.03 -16.94 1.44
C LYS A 119 5.20 -17.14 2.38
N SER A 120 4.92 -17.27 3.67
CA SER A 120 5.87 -17.71 4.68
C SER A 120 5.43 -19.08 5.21
N GLY A 121 6.06 -20.14 4.71
CA GLY A 121 5.58 -21.50 4.89
C GLY A 121 4.17 -21.68 4.33
N ASN A 122 3.21 -22.01 5.20
CA ASN A 122 1.80 -22.17 4.83
C ASN A 122 0.97 -20.90 5.05
N GLU A 123 1.53 -19.80 5.57
CA GLU A 123 0.80 -18.55 5.78
C GLU A 123 0.96 -17.59 4.60
N PHE A 124 -0.13 -16.89 4.27
CA PHE A 124 -0.12 -15.80 3.30
C PHE A 124 0.09 -14.48 4.01
N ASN A 125 0.96 -13.65 3.44
CA ASN A 125 1.15 -12.27 3.83
C ASN A 125 0.71 -11.38 2.66
N PHE A 126 -0.01 -10.31 2.99
CA PHE A 126 -0.48 -9.30 2.05
C PHE A 126 0.25 -8.01 2.39
N ILE A 127 1.13 -7.57 1.50
CA ILE A 127 1.97 -6.39 1.68
C ILE A 127 1.38 -5.31 0.80
N ILE A 128 1.01 -4.18 1.41
CA ILE A 128 0.33 -3.08 0.76
C ILE A 128 1.13 -1.80 1.04
N GLU A 129 1.41 -1.03 -0.01
CA GLU A 129 2.13 0.23 0.08
C GLU A 129 1.13 1.39 -0.02
N THR A 130 0.96 2.11 1.09
CA THR A 130 0.19 3.35 1.08
C THR A 130 1.11 4.51 0.75
N ILE A 131 0.77 5.23 -0.32
CA ILE A 131 1.40 6.49 -0.70
C ILE A 131 0.41 7.62 -0.39
N ASN A 132 0.81 8.53 0.50
CA ASN A 132 -0.01 9.64 0.97
C ASN A 132 0.08 10.83 0.01
N ASP A 133 -0.29 10.60 -1.25
CA ASP A 133 -0.37 11.62 -2.29
C ASP A 133 -1.83 11.88 -2.68
N GLY A 134 -2.10 13.12 -3.10
CA GLY A 134 -3.43 13.54 -3.50
C GLY A 134 -3.51 15.05 -3.66
N VAL A 135 -4.63 15.52 -4.19
CA VAL A 135 -4.90 16.94 -4.38
C VAL A 135 -4.79 17.66 -3.04
N ASP A 136 -3.87 18.62 -2.98
CA ASP A 136 -3.54 19.43 -1.80
C ASP A 136 -3.18 18.68 -0.53
N ASN A 137 -2.80 17.41 -0.67
CA ASN A 137 -2.32 16.64 0.46
C ASN A 137 -0.87 17.00 0.76
N THR A 138 -0.67 17.92 1.71
CA THR A 138 0.66 18.35 2.17
C THR A 138 1.18 17.52 3.35
N GLU A 139 0.43 16.52 3.81
CA GLU A 139 0.87 15.67 4.92
C GLU A 139 2.15 14.92 4.56
N MET A 140 3.10 14.95 5.48
CA MET A 140 4.42 14.37 5.33
C MET A 140 4.55 13.08 6.12
N CYS A 141 5.38 12.16 5.63
CA CYS A 141 5.72 10.90 6.32
C CYS A 141 4.50 10.03 6.63
N GLY A 142 3.46 10.17 5.82
CA GLY A 142 2.26 9.35 5.86
C GLY A 142 2.40 8.05 5.07
N ASN A 143 3.45 7.92 4.25
CA ASN A 143 3.69 6.69 3.52
C ASN A 143 4.02 5.56 4.49
N LYS A 144 3.49 4.39 4.18
CA LYS A 144 3.66 3.20 5.02
C LYS A 144 3.55 1.94 4.17
N THR A 145 4.31 0.94 4.57
CA THR A 145 4.16 -0.42 4.05
C THR A 145 3.56 -1.27 5.16
N GLU A 146 2.35 -1.76 4.94
CA GLU A 146 1.61 -2.57 5.90
C GLU A 146 1.59 -4.02 5.44
N THR A 147 1.95 -4.93 6.35
CA THR A 147 1.86 -6.36 6.13
C THR A 147 0.72 -6.93 6.95
N TYR A 148 -0.19 -7.62 6.29
CA TYR A 148 -1.33 -8.28 6.91
C TYR A 148 -1.24 -9.80 6.78
N SER A 149 -1.80 -10.49 7.77
CA SER A 149 -2.17 -11.90 7.68
C SER A 149 -3.69 -12.03 7.69
N PHE A 150 -4.25 -13.07 7.08
CA PHE A 150 -5.69 -13.32 7.13
C PHE A 150 -6.04 -14.26 8.27
N LYS A 151 -6.68 -13.74 9.34
CA LYS A 151 -7.02 -14.51 10.55
C LYS A 151 -8.39 -14.12 11.06
N GLY A 152 -9.23 -15.12 11.36
CA GLY A 152 -10.58 -14.89 11.85
C GLY A 152 -11.49 -14.20 10.83
N TYR A 153 -11.33 -14.55 9.54
CA TYR A 153 -12.08 -13.98 8.41
C TYR A 153 -11.84 -12.49 8.16
N ASP A 154 -10.68 -11.97 8.58
CA ASP A 154 -10.34 -10.56 8.46
C ASP A 154 -8.83 -10.35 8.33
N PHE A 155 -8.43 -9.19 7.81
CA PHE A 155 -7.03 -8.79 7.78
C PHE A 155 -6.57 -8.43 9.20
N LYS A 156 -5.42 -8.98 9.60
CA LYS A 156 -4.74 -8.64 10.85
C LYS A 156 -3.37 -8.09 10.52
N LEU A 157 -3.17 -6.82 10.85
CA LEU A 157 -1.89 -6.14 10.71
C LEU A 157 -0.85 -6.87 11.57
N ILE A 158 0.21 -7.35 10.94
CA ILE A 158 1.32 -8.03 11.61
C ILE A 158 2.58 -7.17 11.64
N ASN A 159 2.73 -6.26 10.68
CA ASN A 159 3.83 -5.31 10.63
C ASN A 159 3.40 -4.03 9.91
N ALA A 160 3.98 -2.91 10.32
CA ALA A 160 3.87 -1.65 9.61
C ALA A 160 5.22 -0.93 9.66
N VAL A 161 5.80 -0.68 8.48
CA VAL A 161 6.96 0.19 8.33
C VAL A 161 6.45 1.55 7.94
N LYS A 162 6.85 2.59 8.67
CA LYS A 162 6.50 3.98 8.39
C LYS A 162 7.76 4.76 8.13
N GLU A 163 7.66 5.76 7.25
CA GLU A 163 8.76 6.67 7.00
C GLU A 163 9.19 7.39 8.29
N LYS A 164 10.50 7.55 8.45
CA LYS A 164 11.05 8.29 9.59
C LYS A 164 11.58 9.63 9.14
N LYS A 165 10.96 10.73 9.61
CA LYS A 165 11.46 12.08 9.34
C LYS A 165 12.87 12.28 9.92
N LEU A 166 13.87 12.39 9.05
CA LEU A 166 15.23 12.80 9.41
C LEU A 166 15.26 14.29 9.76
N LYS A 167 16.12 14.66 10.71
CA LYS A 167 16.30 16.05 11.15
C LYS A 167 17.07 16.85 10.08
N ALA A 168 16.55 18.01 9.71
CA ALA A 168 17.26 19.03 8.94
C ALA A 168 17.60 20.24 9.84
N ILE A 169 18.61 21.01 9.43
CA ILE A 169 18.94 22.31 10.01
C ILE A 169 17.82 23.30 9.72
N THR A 170 17.35 23.31 8.48
CA THR A 170 16.25 24.14 7.97
C THR A 170 15.66 23.47 6.72
N GLU A 171 14.42 23.80 6.37
CA GLU A 171 13.68 23.10 5.31
C GLU A 171 12.60 24.00 4.67
N ILE A 172 12.25 23.66 3.42
CA ILE A 172 10.99 24.06 2.77
C ILE A 172 10.12 22.80 2.66
N THR A 173 8.83 22.94 2.96
CA THR A 173 7.84 21.87 2.88
C THR A 173 6.66 22.29 1.99
N SER A 174 5.92 21.33 1.46
CA SER A 174 4.72 21.62 0.67
C SER A 174 3.64 22.34 1.49
N ASN A 175 3.58 22.11 2.80
CA ASN A 175 2.67 22.82 3.69
C ASN A 175 2.99 24.33 3.82
N ASP A 176 4.22 24.76 3.53
CA ASP A 176 4.58 26.19 3.57
C ASP A 176 3.86 26.99 2.47
N PHE A 177 3.39 26.32 1.41
CA PHE A 177 2.63 26.91 0.30
C PHE A 177 1.13 27.03 0.57
N LYS A 178 0.65 26.65 1.76
CA LYS A 178 -0.77 26.76 2.10
C LYS A 178 -1.25 28.22 1.97
N ASN A 179 -2.26 28.44 1.13
CA ASN A 179 -2.80 29.75 0.71
C ASN A 179 -1.83 30.63 -0.10
N ARG A 180 -0.78 30.04 -0.67
CA ARG A 180 0.28 30.68 -1.46
C ARG A 180 0.71 29.77 -2.62
N GLU A 181 -0.23 29.01 -3.16
CA GLU A 181 0.01 27.92 -4.11
C GLU A 181 0.63 28.39 -5.43
N GLU A 182 0.42 29.67 -5.79
CA GLU A 182 0.94 30.31 -6.99
C GLU A 182 2.33 30.97 -6.80
N GLU A 183 2.83 31.05 -5.57
CA GLU A 183 4.11 31.70 -5.26
C GLU A 183 5.32 30.77 -5.51
N GLU A 184 6.51 31.34 -5.66
CA GLU A 184 7.77 30.63 -5.44
C GLU A 184 8.27 30.92 -4.02
N LEU A 185 8.67 29.88 -3.28
CA LEU A 185 9.32 30.04 -1.97
C LEU A 185 10.83 29.84 -2.07
N PHE A 186 11.55 30.54 -1.19
CA PHE A 186 13.01 30.57 -1.17
C PHE A 186 13.56 30.24 0.23
N LEU A 187 14.68 29.55 0.25
CA LEU A 187 15.48 29.28 1.45
C LEU A 187 16.93 29.65 1.18
N PHE A 188 17.52 30.43 2.06
CA PHE A 188 18.91 30.90 1.95
C PHE A 188 19.80 30.21 2.98
N PHE A 189 20.89 29.59 2.53
CA PHE A 189 21.82 28.85 3.39
C PHE A 189 23.19 28.73 2.73
N ASP A 190 24.26 28.78 3.53
CA ASP A 190 25.63 28.53 3.07
C ASP A 190 25.84 27.02 2.88
N LEU A 191 25.62 26.50 1.66
CA LEU A 191 25.62 25.06 1.39
C LEU A 191 27.05 24.53 1.25
N ASP A 192 27.98 25.29 0.68
CA ASP A 192 29.35 24.84 0.42
C ASP A 192 30.40 25.33 1.45
N GLY A 193 29.98 26.15 2.41
CA GLY A 193 30.80 26.60 3.54
C GLY A 193 31.73 27.75 3.18
N ASP A 194 31.45 28.52 2.13
CA ASP A 194 32.26 29.66 1.69
C ASP A 194 31.92 30.97 2.44
N GLY A 195 30.89 30.94 3.30
CA GLY A 195 30.43 32.08 4.09
C GLY A 195 29.37 32.94 3.39
N GLU A 196 29.06 32.68 2.12
CA GLU A 196 27.96 33.30 1.39
C GLU A 196 26.73 32.40 1.39
N LYS A 197 25.53 32.99 1.21
CA LYS A 197 24.27 32.21 1.25
C LYS A 197 23.82 31.85 -0.15
N ASP A 198 23.76 30.56 -0.43
CA ASP A 198 23.12 29.99 -1.62
C ASP A 198 21.60 30.04 -1.50
N ARG A 199 20.91 29.90 -2.63
CA ARG A 199 19.45 29.98 -2.71
C ARG A 199 18.84 28.67 -3.19
N ILE A 200 18.00 28.07 -2.37
CA ILE A 200 17.06 27.02 -2.77
C ILE A 200 15.73 27.66 -3.15
N THR A 201 15.22 27.37 -4.34
CA THR A 201 13.92 27.84 -4.82
C THR A 201 13.01 26.66 -5.09
N SER A 202 11.71 26.78 -4.80
CA SER A 202 10.70 25.79 -5.16
C SER A 202 9.36 26.44 -5.51
N SER A 203 8.58 25.75 -6.34
CA SER A 203 7.15 26.01 -6.57
C SER A 203 6.31 24.88 -5.94
N TYR A 204 4.99 24.99 -6.06
CA TYR A 204 4.03 23.99 -5.57
C TYR A 204 3.24 23.34 -6.71
N TRP A 205 2.88 22.08 -6.54
CA TRP A 205 2.06 21.29 -7.46
C TRP A 205 0.82 20.76 -6.74
N THR A 206 -0.23 21.59 -6.74
CA THR A 206 -1.55 21.36 -6.12
C THR A 206 -2.09 19.95 -6.37
N ARG A 207 -1.98 19.45 -7.61
CA ARG A 207 -2.52 18.14 -7.99
C ARG A 207 -2.05 16.99 -7.09
N TRP A 208 -0.82 17.07 -6.58
CA TRP A 208 -0.23 16.00 -5.76
C TRP A 208 0.21 16.47 -4.37
N GLY A 209 -0.04 17.73 -4.02
CA GLY A 209 0.41 18.30 -2.75
C GLY A 209 1.93 18.23 -2.57
N LYS A 210 2.68 18.43 -3.67
CA LYS A 210 4.14 18.25 -3.75
C LYS A 210 4.83 19.54 -4.16
N LEU A 211 6.10 19.66 -3.79
CA LEU A 211 7.00 20.67 -4.32
C LEU A 211 7.31 20.36 -5.79
N SER A 212 7.54 21.39 -6.59
CA SER A 212 7.90 21.26 -7.99
C SER A 212 8.94 22.28 -8.40
N ASN A 213 9.60 22.03 -9.53
CA ASN A 213 10.59 22.94 -10.14
C ASN A 213 11.70 23.40 -9.19
N TRP A 214 12.06 22.58 -8.20
CA TRP A 214 13.02 22.99 -7.20
C TRP A 214 14.45 22.98 -7.74
N ARG A 215 15.21 23.98 -7.31
CA ARG A 215 16.57 24.26 -7.80
C ARG A 215 17.41 24.91 -6.72
N ILE A 216 18.72 24.81 -6.88
CA ILE A 216 19.72 25.46 -6.04
C ILE A 216 20.57 26.34 -6.94
N ASP A 217 20.66 27.62 -6.59
CA ASP A 217 21.55 28.59 -7.22
C ASP A 217 22.67 28.90 -6.22
N PHE A 218 23.89 28.48 -6.54
CA PHE A 218 25.08 28.78 -5.75
C PHE A 218 25.61 30.18 -6.08
N VAL A 219 26.19 30.87 -5.10
CA VAL A 219 26.69 32.24 -5.32
C VAL A 219 27.85 32.27 -6.32
N ASN A 220 28.66 31.22 -6.36
CA ASN A 220 29.73 31.02 -7.35
C ASN A 220 29.23 30.78 -8.81
N GLY A 221 27.92 30.87 -9.06
CA GLY A 221 27.30 30.76 -10.38
C GLY A 221 26.93 29.34 -10.81
N LYS A 222 27.29 28.31 -10.02
CA LYS A 222 26.79 26.96 -10.25
C LYS A 222 25.30 26.87 -9.95
N ASN A 223 24.61 25.98 -10.65
CA ASN A 223 23.21 25.68 -10.35
C ASN A 223 22.96 24.19 -10.42
N TYR A 224 21.95 23.77 -9.68
CA TYR A 224 21.39 22.43 -9.71
C TYR A 224 19.89 22.53 -9.92
N LYS A 225 19.37 21.80 -10.90
CA LYS A 225 17.93 21.65 -11.13
C LYS A 225 17.53 20.22 -10.86
N ALA A 226 16.60 20.02 -9.94
CA ALA A 226 16.12 18.71 -9.60
C ALA A 226 15.12 18.18 -10.62
N THR A 227 15.02 16.86 -10.70
CA THR A 227 14.00 16.15 -11.49
C THR A 227 12.92 15.52 -10.62
N THR A 228 13.02 15.65 -9.30
CA THR A 228 12.10 15.09 -8.31
C THR A 228 11.08 16.12 -7.85
N SER A 229 9.93 15.63 -7.36
CA SER A 229 8.85 16.45 -6.81
C SER A 229 8.52 15.98 -5.38
N PRO A 230 9.38 16.26 -4.38
CA PRO A 230 9.17 15.80 -3.01
C PRO A 230 8.14 16.66 -2.27
N LYS A 231 7.70 16.27 -1.08
CA LYS A 231 6.94 17.14 -0.15
C LYS A 231 7.85 18.01 0.72
N ARG A 232 9.16 17.74 0.74
CA ARG A 232 10.15 18.48 1.54
C ARG A 232 11.51 18.52 0.87
N ILE A 233 12.22 19.62 1.11
CA ILE A 233 13.64 19.80 0.83
C ILE A 233 14.26 20.36 2.12
N GLY A 234 15.11 19.57 2.77
CA GLY A 234 15.77 19.92 4.03
C GLY A 234 17.28 19.88 3.91
N ILE A 235 17.96 20.83 4.54
CA ILE A 235 19.42 20.90 4.56
C ILE A 235 19.95 20.11 5.77
N MET A 236 20.82 19.14 5.55
CA MET A 236 21.36 18.28 6.61
C MET A 236 22.64 18.86 7.21
N ASN A 237 22.99 18.44 8.43
CA ASN A 237 24.29 18.79 9.03
C ASN A 237 25.46 17.99 8.45
N THR A 238 25.19 16.87 7.79
CA THR A 238 26.21 16.09 7.08
C THR A 238 26.62 16.80 5.80
N LYS A 239 27.86 16.57 5.37
CA LYS A 239 28.43 17.15 4.16
C LYS A 239 29.09 16.06 3.32
N THR A 240 28.92 16.16 2.01
CA THR A 240 29.66 15.37 1.02
C THR A 240 30.45 16.32 0.12
N LYS A 241 31.75 16.10 -0.01
CA LYS A 241 32.67 16.95 -0.79
C LYS A 241 32.58 18.45 -0.42
N GLY A 242 32.43 18.74 0.87
CA GLY A 242 32.37 20.11 1.40
C GLY A 242 30.98 20.74 1.35
N VAL A 243 30.02 20.15 0.63
CA VAL A 243 28.67 20.70 0.47
C VAL A 243 27.68 19.94 1.35
N HIS A 244 26.76 20.65 2.01
CA HIS A 244 25.70 20.09 2.84
C HIS A 244 24.84 19.08 2.05
N ASP A 245 24.58 17.91 2.64
CA ASP A 245 23.66 16.94 2.06
C ASP A 245 22.22 17.45 2.14
N ILE A 246 21.35 17.00 1.23
CA ILE A 246 19.94 17.40 1.17
C ILE A 246 19.08 16.19 1.49
N VAL A 247 18.16 16.32 2.45
CA VAL A 247 17.10 15.34 2.65
C VAL A 247 15.86 15.78 1.88
N ILE A 248 15.32 14.89 1.05
CA ILE A 248 14.00 15.06 0.44
C ILE A 248 12.99 14.11 1.08
N ASP A 249 11.73 14.52 1.07
CA ASP A 249 10.65 13.83 1.78
C ASP A 249 11.05 13.58 3.25
N CYS A 250 10.98 12.35 3.73
CA CYS A 250 11.23 12.04 5.12
C CYS A 250 12.66 11.55 5.37
N GLU A 251 13.21 10.72 4.50
CA GLU A 251 14.46 10.00 4.77
C GLU A 251 15.44 9.88 3.60
N THR A 252 15.05 10.29 2.38
CA THR A 252 15.91 10.17 1.20
C THR A 252 16.99 11.24 1.24
N ILE A 253 18.26 10.83 1.36
CA ILE A 253 19.41 11.72 1.40
C ILE A 253 20.04 11.78 0.01
N LEU A 254 20.06 12.98 -0.57
CA LEU A 254 20.80 13.30 -1.78
C LEU A 254 22.17 13.87 -1.41
N LYS A 255 23.23 13.36 -2.04
CA LYS A 255 24.61 13.74 -1.77
C LYS A 255 25.21 14.48 -2.94
N TRP A 256 26.06 15.46 -2.63
CA TRP A 256 26.75 16.24 -3.65
C TRP A 256 27.92 15.46 -4.27
N ASN A 257 27.89 15.25 -5.58
CA ASN A 257 28.96 14.55 -6.28
C ASN A 257 30.00 15.49 -6.92
N GLY A 258 29.84 16.81 -6.80
CA GLY A 258 30.70 17.82 -7.44
C GLY A 258 29.99 18.63 -8.54
N SER A 259 28.89 18.11 -9.08
CA SER A 259 28.08 18.79 -10.10
C SER A 259 26.57 18.71 -9.85
N LYS A 260 26.08 17.66 -9.20
CA LYS A 260 24.66 17.47 -8.88
C LYS A 260 24.46 16.73 -7.57
N TYR A 261 23.23 16.79 -7.07
CA TYR A 261 22.73 15.93 -6.01
C TYR A 261 22.18 14.63 -6.60
N GLU A 262 22.61 13.48 -6.04
CA GLU A 262 22.14 12.13 -6.39
C GLU A 262 22.03 11.22 -5.16
#